data_AF-A0AAD8C3W8-F1
#
_entry.id   AF-A0AAD8C3W8-F1
#
_cell.length_a   1.000
_cell.length_b   1.000
_cell.length_c   1.000
_cell.angle_alpha   90.00
_cell.angle_beta   90.00
_cell.angle_gamma   90.00
#
_symmetry.space_group_name_H-M   'P 1'
#
loop_
_entity.id
_entity.type
_entity.pdbx_description
1 polymer ?
#
loop_
_entity_poly.entity_id
_entity_poly.type
_entity_poly.pdbx_seq_one_letter_code
_entity_poly.pdbx_strand_id
1 'polypeptide(L)'
;MPLITSELVIDVQPDIISAEITAQLVINCSITNNQLEATVYRCSVKGGDPNKKDMSLFSKKTVEYETNSTALIKEIRRYKIDENKCICSLTSNDSRSTNKRLRVNFSGNSEIIKERLEPLTLKCTFQVLNQDENETSSLQSLYILHETNGVIANINKNQPVLQGSHLKDAQGKIFDSGLKDSYLQVTWSNVKFSESGKYFCEANVKHSDGRAERLSEMLILAVVSPTVDDLVKVVEKLLGQVDEDTKHIQENKQNIKHIKEELKTKEQNILSNTADLNSTQQTIGSMKEDLAINQHNISSLKNYVAANLESLQSIQEDLNIQQRNIKSVKEDIAINQQNISTIKTEVAVNEENLINLQKDFNIQQRNITSIKEDFNTFYKSMSSFQEINIANLSATLEKVKNQTEWSPPISCRNVINKDERTVVVLASGLKVMCDTKTDGGGWVIFQRRINGKVDFYRGWKEYRDGFGDYNIGEFYLGNENIFKLTSTGKYDLRIDLILKNQAYYAQYSIFQILSEKDNYKINVGGYSGNAGDSLWYHNDMYFSTFDNDNDKTSRNCAVEKHGAWWYRICYESNLNGKWGSSERGKEVNWNSITETAYVGVSFTEMKIRERE
;
A
#
# COMPACT_ATOMS: atom_id res chain seq x y z
N MET A 1 -30.92 -108.71 -8.03
CA MET A 1 -30.82 -110.15 -7.70
C MET A 1 -29.98 -110.29 -6.44
N PRO A 2 -30.35 -111.15 -5.48
CA PRO A 2 -31.52 -111.05 -4.60
C PRO A 2 -31.22 -110.24 -3.31
N LEU A 3 -32.21 -109.55 -2.74
CA LEU A 3 -32.11 -108.98 -1.39
C LEU A 3 -31.98 -110.15 -0.40
N ILE A 4 -30.82 -110.28 0.24
CA ILE A 4 -30.64 -111.21 1.35
C ILE A 4 -31.44 -110.65 2.52
N THR A 5 -32.52 -111.34 2.88
CA THR A 5 -33.31 -111.05 4.08
C THR A 5 -33.02 -112.14 5.09
N SER A 6 -32.38 -111.78 6.19
CA SER A 6 -32.24 -112.67 7.35
C SER A 6 -33.50 -112.49 8.20
N GLU A 7 -34.33 -113.53 8.31
CA GLU A 7 -35.55 -113.52 9.11
C GLU A 7 -35.27 -114.19 10.46
N LEU A 8 -35.54 -113.48 11.56
CA LEU A 8 -35.52 -114.04 12.92
C LEU A 8 -36.98 -114.19 13.36
N VAL A 9 -37.47 -115.43 13.44
CA VAL A 9 -38.84 -115.75 13.87
C VAL A 9 -38.78 -116.34 15.29
N ILE A 10 -39.52 -115.75 16.21
CA ILE A 10 -39.67 -116.25 17.59
C ILE A 10 -41.11 -116.75 17.74
N ASP A 11 -41.29 -118.06 17.90
CA ASP A 11 -42.59 -118.68 18.21
C ASP A 11 -42.81 -118.70 19.73
N VAL A 12 -43.91 -118.11 20.19
CA VAL A 12 -44.29 -118.09 21.61
C VAL A 12 -45.50 -119.01 21.78
N GLN A 13 -45.35 -120.09 22.56
CA GLN A 13 -46.43 -121.06 22.78
C GLN A 13 -47.48 -120.58 23.79
N PRO A 14 -48.78 -120.92 23.63
CA PRO A 14 -49.88 -120.30 24.40
C PRO A 14 -50.09 -120.78 25.86
N ASP A 15 -49.28 -121.69 26.41
CA ASP A 15 -49.61 -122.38 27.68
C ASP A 15 -48.78 -122.00 28.92
N ILE A 16 -48.01 -120.90 28.92
CA ILE A 16 -47.27 -120.47 30.11
C ILE A 16 -47.36 -118.94 30.26
N ILE A 17 -48.18 -118.50 31.24
CA ILE A 17 -48.34 -117.15 31.84
C ILE A 17 -49.40 -116.24 31.16
N SER A 18 -50.53 -115.80 31.75
CA SER A 18 -51.45 -116.21 32.83
C SER A 18 -52.64 -115.21 32.77
N ALA A 19 -53.88 -115.61 33.09
CA ALA A 19 -54.91 -114.62 33.45
C ALA A 19 -54.39 -113.84 34.68
N GLU A 20 -54.55 -112.51 34.68
CA GLU A 20 -53.81 -111.56 35.51
C GLU A 20 -52.35 -111.37 35.10
N ILE A 21 -52.11 -110.36 34.28
CA ILE A 21 -51.15 -109.26 34.52
C ILE A 21 -51.12 -108.42 33.22
N THR A 22 -51.47 -107.14 33.37
CA THR A 22 -51.05 -106.06 32.48
C THR A 22 -49.51 -106.01 32.45
N ALA A 23 -48.89 -106.75 31.53
CA ALA A 23 -47.44 -106.64 31.26
C ALA A 23 -47.21 -106.34 29.78
N GLN A 24 -46.57 -105.20 29.51
CA GLN A 24 -45.98 -104.94 28.20
C GLN A 24 -44.90 -106.00 27.94
N LEU A 25 -45.11 -106.84 26.91
CA LEU A 25 -44.08 -107.72 26.40
C LEU A 25 -43.03 -106.87 25.66
N VAL A 26 -41.89 -106.60 26.29
CA VAL A 26 -40.75 -105.94 25.66
C VAL A 26 -39.82 -106.99 25.10
N ILE A 27 -39.81 -107.15 23.78
CA ILE A 27 -38.85 -108.00 23.08
C ILE A 27 -37.64 -107.14 22.69
N ASN A 28 -36.52 -107.33 23.38
CA ASN A 28 -35.24 -106.71 23.00
C ASN A 28 -34.51 -107.61 22.00
N CYS A 29 -34.52 -107.22 20.73
CA CYS A 29 -33.69 -107.85 19.70
C CYS A 29 -32.33 -107.14 19.65
N SER A 30 -31.31 -107.71 20.28
CA SER A 30 -29.91 -107.28 20.14
C SER A 30 -29.22 -108.09 19.04
N ILE A 31 -28.79 -107.41 17.97
CA ILE A 31 -27.99 -108.03 16.90
C ILE A 31 -26.53 -107.74 17.19
N THR A 32 -25.79 -108.75 17.61
CA THR A 32 -24.33 -108.73 17.67
C THR A 32 -23.80 -109.57 16.52
N ASN A 33 -23.59 -108.95 15.36
CA ASN A 33 -22.85 -109.61 14.29
C ASN A 33 -21.92 -108.62 13.57
N ASN A 34 -20.64 -108.98 13.51
CA ASN A 34 -19.54 -108.20 12.91
C ASN A 34 -19.36 -108.50 11.40
N GLN A 35 -20.42 -108.96 10.72
CA GLN A 35 -20.41 -109.22 9.28
C GLN A 35 -21.60 -108.50 8.62
N LEU A 36 -21.25 -107.54 7.77
CA LEU A 36 -22.06 -106.48 7.18
C LEU A 36 -22.65 -106.90 5.83
N GLU A 37 -23.90 -107.37 5.75
CA GLU A 37 -24.57 -107.51 4.44
C GLU A 37 -26.09 -107.22 4.41
N ALA A 38 -26.71 -106.68 5.48
CA ALA A 38 -28.13 -106.32 5.46
C ALA A 38 -28.36 -104.81 5.69
N THR A 39 -28.98 -104.14 4.71
CA THR A 39 -29.37 -102.71 4.76
C THR A 39 -30.74 -102.46 5.41
N VAL A 40 -31.49 -103.53 5.72
CA VAL A 40 -32.82 -103.46 6.33
C VAL A 40 -33.00 -104.64 7.29
N TYR A 41 -33.43 -104.37 8.52
CA TYR A 41 -33.84 -105.39 9.48
C TYR A 41 -35.36 -105.41 9.65
N ARG A 42 -35.96 -106.61 9.75
CA ARG A 42 -37.40 -106.84 9.99
C ARG A 42 -37.55 -107.73 11.22
N CYS A 43 -38.36 -107.28 12.19
CA CYS A 43 -38.78 -108.08 13.32
C CYS A 43 -40.27 -108.44 13.16
N SER A 44 -40.62 -109.72 13.28
CA SER A 44 -41.98 -110.24 13.17
C SER A 44 -42.33 -111.07 14.41
N VAL A 45 -43.51 -110.82 14.99
CA VAL A 45 -44.06 -111.59 16.12
C VAL A 45 -45.37 -112.22 15.66
N LYS A 46 -45.55 -113.52 15.91
CA LYS A 46 -46.77 -114.26 15.61
C LYS A 46 -47.28 -114.91 16.90
N GLY A 47 -48.59 -114.80 17.15
CA GLY A 47 -49.27 -115.42 18.27
C GLY A 47 -50.75 -115.59 17.95
N GLY A 48 -51.34 -116.72 18.35
CA GLY A 48 -52.73 -117.08 18.07
C GLY A 48 -53.58 -117.24 19.33
N ASP A 49 -54.81 -116.75 19.27
CA ASP A 49 -55.89 -117.06 20.22
C ASP A 49 -56.60 -118.34 19.71
N PRO A 50 -56.81 -119.38 20.56
CA PRO A 50 -57.44 -120.63 20.15
C PRO A 50 -58.87 -120.49 19.62
N ASN A 51 -59.50 -119.30 19.64
CA ASN A 51 -60.81 -119.08 19.04
C ASN A 51 -60.88 -117.99 17.94
N LYS A 52 -59.83 -117.23 17.61
CA LYS A 52 -59.91 -116.15 16.59
C LYS A 52 -58.57 -115.78 15.92
N LYS A 53 -58.64 -115.60 14.59
CA LYS A 53 -57.86 -114.76 13.65
C LYS A 53 -56.39 -114.45 14.01
N ASP A 54 -55.46 -114.97 13.20
CA ASP A 54 -54.03 -114.64 13.27
C ASP A 54 -53.75 -113.13 13.22
N MET A 55 -52.98 -112.61 14.18
CA MET A 55 -52.46 -111.25 14.16
C MET A 55 -50.95 -111.28 13.89
N SER A 56 -50.52 -110.57 12.85
CA SER A 56 -49.10 -110.35 12.54
C SER A 56 -48.77 -108.86 12.64
N LEU A 57 -47.81 -108.50 13.49
CA LEU A 57 -47.24 -107.16 13.60
C LEU A 57 -45.79 -107.17 13.08
N PHE A 58 -45.42 -106.18 12.27
CA PHE A 58 -44.04 -106.00 11.80
C PHE A 58 -43.61 -104.53 11.92
N SER A 59 -42.31 -104.32 12.15
CA SER A 59 -41.67 -103.00 12.13
C SER A 59 -40.37 -103.06 11.32
N LYS A 60 -40.06 -101.98 10.58
CA LYS A 60 -38.90 -101.87 9.68
C LYS A 60 -38.11 -100.61 10.03
N LYS A 61 -36.77 -100.73 10.12
CA LYS A 61 -35.85 -99.61 10.37
C LYS A 61 -34.67 -99.67 9.38
N THR A 62 -34.32 -98.50 8.83
CA THR A 62 -33.22 -98.31 7.86
C THR A 62 -32.05 -97.61 8.57
N VAL A 63 -30.81 -97.94 8.18
CA VAL A 63 -29.58 -97.37 8.77
C VAL A 63 -28.79 -96.63 7.68
N GLU A 64 -28.42 -95.37 7.93
CA GLU A 64 -27.53 -94.55 7.09
C GLU A 64 -26.20 -94.32 7.83
N TYR A 65 -25.06 -94.37 7.13
CA TYR A 65 -23.72 -94.20 7.68
C TYR A 65 -23.15 -92.81 7.36
N GLU A 66 -22.63 -92.09 8.37
CA GLU A 66 -21.72 -90.96 8.21
C GLU A 66 -20.26 -91.40 8.42
N THR A 67 -19.34 -90.96 7.57
CA THR A 67 -17.91 -91.32 7.59
C THR A 67 -17.09 -90.46 8.55
N ASN A 68 -16.38 -91.10 9.47
CA ASN A 68 -15.48 -90.47 10.44
C ASN A 68 -14.06 -90.30 9.84
N SER A 69 -13.63 -89.04 9.71
CA SER A 69 -12.44 -88.51 9.03
C SER A 69 -11.07 -88.88 9.65
N THR A 70 -11.03 -89.83 10.58
CA THR A 70 -9.80 -90.14 11.34
C THR A 70 -8.95 -91.27 10.73
N ALA A 71 -9.50 -92.10 9.83
CA ALA A 71 -8.76 -93.18 9.16
C ALA A 71 -7.94 -92.69 7.94
N LEU A 72 -8.43 -91.68 7.21
CA LEU A 72 -7.80 -91.13 6.00
C LEU A 72 -6.46 -90.43 6.30
N ILE A 73 -6.33 -89.82 7.49
CA ILE A 73 -5.12 -89.11 7.94
C ILE A 73 -3.95 -90.08 8.20
N LYS A 74 -4.22 -91.35 8.50
CA LYS A 74 -3.18 -92.38 8.66
C LYS A 74 -2.67 -92.95 7.33
N GLU A 75 -3.46 -92.90 6.27
CA GLU A 75 -3.11 -93.43 4.95
C GLU A 75 -2.31 -92.40 4.11
N ILE A 76 -2.62 -91.11 4.26
CA ILE A 76 -1.89 -89.99 3.63
C ILE A 76 -0.44 -89.87 4.15
N ARG A 77 -0.16 -90.23 5.41
CA ARG A 77 1.22 -90.27 5.94
C ARG A 77 2.04 -91.47 5.45
N ARG A 78 1.42 -92.45 4.80
CA ARG A 78 2.08 -93.67 4.30
C ARG A 78 2.57 -93.53 2.84
N TYR A 79 2.05 -92.54 2.09
CA TYR A 79 2.42 -92.28 0.70
C TYR A 79 3.42 -91.14 0.48
N LYS A 80 4.05 -90.62 1.54
CA LYS A 80 5.13 -89.64 1.43
C LYS A 80 6.49 -90.34 1.50
N ILE A 81 6.89 -90.97 0.40
CA ILE A 81 8.27 -91.23 -0.11
C ILE A 81 8.08 -91.65 -1.57
N ASP A 82 8.15 -90.70 -2.50
CA ASP A 82 9.14 -90.69 -3.57
C ASP A 82 8.99 -89.38 -4.38
N GLU A 83 9.90 -88.45 -4.13
CA GLU A 83 10.24 -87.42 -5.10
C GLU A 83 10.98 -88.09 -6.25
N ASN A 84 10.36 -88.16 -7.42
CA ASN A 84 10.93 -87.67 -8.69
C ASN A 84 10.22 -88.28 -9.89
N LYS A 85 10.18 -87.48 -10.96
CA LYS A 85 9.76 -87.78 -12.33
C LYS A 85 8.24 -87.82 -12.56
N CYS A 86 7.73 -86.69 -13.04
CA CYS A 86 7.18 -86.71 -14.39
C CYS A 86 7.39 -85.35 -15.07
N ILE A 87 8.47 -85.28 -15.84
CA ILE A 87 8.58 -84.42 -17.02
C ILE A 87 7.64 -85.04 -18.04
N CYS A 88 6.57 -84.33 -18.40
CA CYS A 88 5.77 -84.66 -19.58
C CYS A 88 5.77 -83.45 -20.52
N SER A 89 6.84 -83.30 -21.28
CA SER A 89 6.76 -82.75 -22.63
C SER A 89 6.41 -83.90 -23.55
N LEU A 90 5.20 -83.91 -24.11
CA LEU A 90 4.84 -84.82 -25.18
C LEU A 90 4.33 -84.02 -26.37
N THR A 91 5.29 -83.75 -27.26
CA THR A 91 5.05 -83.65 -28.70
C THR A 91 4.47 -84.97 -29.19
N SER A 92 3.21 -84.98 -29.62
CA SER A 92 2.68 -86.06 -30.45
C SER A 92 3.21 -85.88 -31.88
N ASN A 93 4.37 -86.49 -32.13
CA ASN A 93 4.73 -86.93 -33.47
C ASN A 93 3.80 -88.08 -33.81
N ASP A 94 2.71 -87.79 -34.52
CA ASP A 94 2.01 -88.81 -35.29
C ASP A 94 2.30 -88.58 -36.78
N SER A 95 3.41 -89.16 -37.19
CA SER A 95 3.81 -89.31 -38.58
C SER A 95 3.13 -90.54 -39.14
N ARG A 96 2.02 -90.36 -39.86
CA ARG A 96 1.55 -91.29 -40.91
C ARG A 96 0.65 -90.58 -41.92
N SER A 97 1.29 -90.21 -43.03
CA SER A 97 0.77 -90.03 -44.39
C SER A 97 -0.60 -89.37 -44.60
N THR A 98 -0.58 -88.17 -45.15
CA THR A 98 -1.12 -87.84 -46.48
C THR A 98 -0.68 -86.41 -46.78
N ASN A 99 -0.35 -86.10 -48.04
CA ASN A 99 -0.09 -84.72 -48.52
C ASN A 99 -1.31 -83.82 -48.24
N LYS A 100 -1.48 -83.34 -47.00
CA LYS A 100 -2.53 -82.40 -46.62
C LYS A 100 -1.96 -81.00 -46.58
N ARG A 101 -2.42 -80.16 -47.49
CA ARG A 101 -2.01 -78.74 -47.63
C ARG A 101 -2.49 -77.85 -46.47
N LEU A 102 -3.53 -78.31 -45.75
CA LEU A 102 -4.21 -77.57 -44.68
C LEU A 102 -4.27 -78.42 -43.40
N ARG A 103 -4.10 -77.79 -42.24
CA ARG A 103 -4.14 -78.46 -40.93
C ARG A 103 -4.95 -77.68 -39.92
N VAL A 104 -5.74 -78.41 -39.14
CA VAL A 104 -6.38 -77.91 -37.92
C VAL A 104 -5.64 -78.51 -36.72
N ASN A 105 -5.40 -77.71 -35.69
CA ASN A 105 -4.83 -78.15 -34.43
C ASN A 105 -5.74 -77.67 -33.30
N PHE A 106 -6.05 -78.57 -32.37
CA PHE A 106 -6.89 -78.28 -31.22
C PHE A 106 -6.19 -78.68 -29.93
N SER A 107 -6.02 -77.73 -29.02
CA SER A 107 -5.34 -77.96 -27.74
C SER A 107 -6.09 -77.36 -26.56
N GLY A 108 -5.98 -78.03 -25.42
CA GLY A 108 -6.40 -77.54 -24.12
C GLY A 108 -5.21 -77.24 -23.22
N ASN A 109 -5.41 -76.42 -22.18
CA ASN A 109 -4.41 -76.20 -21.15
C ASN A 109 -4.19 -77.43 -20.24
N SER A 110 -5.17 -78.32 -20.15
CA SER A 110 -5.04 -79.66 -19.56
C SER A 110 -6.18 -80.56 -20.06
N GLU A 111 -5.95 -81.87 -20.12
CA GLU A 111 -6.98 -82.88 -20.44
C GLU A 111 -7.85 -83.25 -19.23
N ILE A 112 -7.29 -83.06 -18.03
CA ILE A 112 -7.98 -83.24 -16.75
C ILE A 112 -8.01 -81.89 -16.04
N ILE A 113 -9.21 -81.40 -15.74
CA ILE A 113 -9.42 -80.09 -15.11
C ILE A 113 -10.06 -80.30 -13.73
N LYS A 114 -9.50 -79.67 -12.70
CA LYS A 114 -10.11 -79.63 -11.37
C LYS A 114 -11.26 -78.63 -11.35
N GLU A 115 -12.48 -79.14 -11.14
CA GLU A 115 -13.72 -78.35 -11.13
C GLU A 115 -13.57 -77.13 -10.21
N ARG A 116 -13.91 -75.93 -10.72
CA ARG A 116 -13.83 -74.62 -10.04
C ARG A 116 -12.47 -74.16 -9.51
N LEU A 117 -11.41 -74.97 -9.60
CA LEU A 117 -10.07 -74.61 -9.15
C LEU A 117 -9.17 -74.19 -10.31
N GLU A 118 -9.24 -74.93 -11.42
CA GLU A 118 -8.43 -74.67 -12.61
C GLU A 118 -9.29 -74.06 -13.71
N PRO A 119 -8.82 -73.00 -14.39
CA PRO A 119 -9.48 -72.52 -15.58
C PRO A 119 -9.31 -73.55 -16.70
N LEU A 120 -10.28 -73.63 -17.61
CA LEU A 120 -10.15 -74.38 -18.86
C LEU A 120 -9.96 -73.41 -20.01
N THR A 121 -8.96 -73.64 -20.86
CA THR A 121 -8.74 -72.86 -22.08
C THR A 121 -8.58 -73.83 -23.23
N LEU A 122 -9.46 -73.71 -24.22
CA LEU A 122 -9.37 -74.47 -25.47
C LEU A 122 -9.00 -73.54 -26.61
N LYS A 123 -8.06 -73.97 -27.45
CA LYS A 123 -7.55 -73.21 -28.59
C LYS A 123 -7.59 -74.04 -29.85
N CYS A 124 -8.45 -73.62 -30.77
CA CYS A 124 -8.63 -74.15 -32.11
C CYS A 124 -7.82 -73.28 -33.09
N THR A 125 -6.89 -73.88 -33.81
CA THR A 125 -5.99 -73.18 -34.75
C THR A 125 -6.05 -73.82 -36.12
N PHE A 126 -6.02 -73.01 -37.16
CA PHE A 126 -5.96 -73.43 -38.54
C PHE A 126 -4.71 -72.87 -39.20
N GLN A 127 -3.94 -73.77 -39.80
CA GLN A 127 -2.65 -73.50 -40.43
C GLN A 127 -2.68 -73.94 -41.88
N VAL A 128 -2.05 -73.15 -42.75
CA VAL A 128 -1.80 -73.48 -44.16
C VAL A 128 -0.34 -73.91 -44.26
N LEU A 129 -0.08 -75.19 -44.59
CA LEU A 129 1.27 -75.76 -44.50
C LEU A 129 2.09 -75.58 -45.78
N ASN A 130 1.46 -75.53 -46.96
CA ASN A 130 2.10 -75.30 -48.26
C ASN A 130 1.19 -74.43 -49.16
N GLN A 131 1.73 -73.37 -49.78
CA GLN A 131 1.04 -72.56 -50.79
C GLN A 131 1.42 -73.06 -52.20
N ASP A 132 0.46 -73.60 -52.96
CA ASP A 132 0.61 -73.83 -54.40
C ASP A 132 0.12 -72.59 -55.15
N GLU A 133 0.86 -72.10 -56.15
CA GLU A 133 0.53 -70.87 -56.91
C GLU A 133 -0.79 -70.97 -57.70
N ASN A 134 -1.32 -72.19 -57.93
CA ASN A 134 -2.47 -72.44 -58.79
C ASN A 134 -3.78 -72.80 -58.06
N GLU A 135 -3.78 -72.97 -56.72
CA GLU A 135 -5.01 -73.20 -55.94
C GLU A 135 -4.95 -72.41 -54.63
N THR A 136 -5.87 -71.45 -54.46
CA THR A 136 -5.98 -70.66 -53.22
C THR A 136 -7.14 -71.16 -52.38
N SER A 137 -6.86 -71.60 -51.15
CA SER A 137 -7.86 -72.01 -50.17
C SER A 137 -8.07 -70.89 -49.15
N SER A 138 -9.33 -70.51 -48.90
CA SER A 138 -9.68 -69.48 -47.93
C SER A 138 -10.56 -70.04 -46.83
N LEU A 139 -10.09 -69.91 -45.58
CA LEU A 139 -10.88 -70.26 -44.40
C LEU A 139 -12.12 -69.39 -44.31
N GLN A 140 -13.30 -70.01 -44.28
CA GLN A 140 -14.58 -69.32 -44.18
C GLN A 140 -15.05 -69.20 -42.74
N SER A 141 -14.81 -70.23 -41.92
CA SER A 141 -15.24 -70.24 -40.53
C SER A 141 -14.49 -71.25 -39.67
N LEU A 142 -14.40 -70.96 -38.37
CA LEU A 142 -13.92 -71.87 -37.32
C LEU A 142 -15.00 -72.06 -36.28
N TYR A 143 -15.15 -73.29 -35.80
CA TYR A 143 -16.08 -73.66 -34.73
C TYR A 143 -15.34 -74.43 -33.64
N ILE A 144 -15.70 -74.14 -32.39
CA ILE A 144 -15.49 -75.04 -31.27
C ILE A 144 -16.86 -75.58 -30.87
N LEU A 145 -16.98 -76.90 -30.88
CA LEU A 145 -18.21 -77.64 -30.58
C LEU A 145 -17.98 -78.52 -29.36
N HIS A 146 -19.05 -78.79 -28.62
CA HIS A 146 -19.11 -79.80 -27.57
C HIS A 146 -20.15 -80.85 -27.95
N GLU A 147 -19.89 -82.12 -27.68
CA GLU A 147 -20.74 -83.22 -28.11
C GLU A 147 -22.20 -83.12 -27.64
N THR A 148 -22.43 -82.59 -26.43
CA THR A 148 -23.80 -82.37 -25.90
C THR A 148 -24.25 -80.92 -25.96
N ASN A 149 -23.33 -79.96 -25.83
CA ASN A 149 -23.68 -78.54 -25.66
C ASN A 149 -23.74 -77.80 -27.01
N GLY A 150 -23.38 -78.47 -28.11
CA GLY A 150 -23.44 -77.90 -29.46
C GLY A 150 -22.34 -76.88 -29.70
N VAL A 151 -22.66 -75.79 -30.41
CA VAL A 151 -21.69 -74.75 -30.75
C VAL A 151 -21.33 -73.94 -29.50
N ILE A 152 -20.07 -74.06 -29.07
CA ILE A 152 -19.52 -73.32 -27.94
C ILE A 152 -19.12 -71.91 -28.37
N ALA A 153 -18.36 -71.83 -29.47
CA ALA A 153 -18.02 -70.57 -30.11
C ALA A 153 -17.77 -70.79 -31.60
N ASN A 154 -18.01 -69.77 -32.40
CA ASN A 154 -17.63 -69.76 -33.80
C ASN A 154 -17.20 -68.38 -34.27
N ILE A 155 -16.39 -68.35 -35.31
CA ILE A 155 -16.01 -67.13 -36.01
C ILE A 155 -16.15 -67.37 -37.50
N ASN A 156 -16.86 -66.48 -38.17
CA ASN A 156 -16.93 -66.45 -39.63
C ASN A 156 -15.99 -65.37 -40.16
N LYS A 157 -15.55 -65.54 -41.40
CA LYS A 157 -14.69 -64.56 -42.07
C LYS A 157 -15.34 -63.17 -42.06
N ASN A 158 -14.56 -62.17 -41.67
CA ASN A 158 -15.00 -60.77 -41.52
C ASN A 158 -16.17 -60.53 -40.54
N GLN A 159 -16.42 -61.47 -39.62
CA GLN A 159 -17.40 -61.30 -38.55
C GLN A 159 -16.71 -61.43 -37.19
N PRO A 160 -17.26 -60.79 -36.13
CA PRO A 160 -16.78 -61.01 -34.77
C PRO A 160 -17.04 -62.45 -34.32
N VAL A 161 -16.34 -62.88 -33.27
CA VAL A 161 -16.61 -64.16 -32.61
C VAL A 161 -18.02 -64.15 -32.05
N LEU A 162 -18.78 -65.19 -32.33
CA LEU A 162 -20.06 -65.48 -31.69
C LEU A 162 -19.83 -66.60 -30.67
N GLN A 163 -20.32 -66.40 -29.45
CA GLN A 163 -20.16 -67.35 -28.35
C GLN A 163 -21.53 -67.75 -27.79
N GLY A 164 -21.64 -68.98 -27.27
CA GLY A 164 -22.85 -69.45 -26.60
C GLY A 164 -23.13 -68.67 -25.31
N SER A 165 -24.40 -68.65 -24.88
CA SER A 165 -24.92 -67.85 -23.76
C SER A 165 -24.26 -68.08 -22.39
N HIS A 166 -23.43 -69.11 -22.24
CA HIS A 166 -22.82 -69.52 -20.97
C HIS A 166 -21.30 -69.27 -20.89
N LEU A 167 -20.65 -68.79 -21.96
CA LEU A 167 -19.24 -68.38 -21.93
C LEU A 167 -19.08 -66.86 -21.83
N LYS A 168 -18.01 -66.44 -21.15
CA LYS A 168 -17.68 -65.02 -21.01
C LYS A 168 -16.44 -64.58 -21.80
N ASP A 169 -15.48 -65.47 -22.08
CA ASP A 169 -14.22 -65.11 -22.76
C ASP A 169 -13.93 -65.99 -23.98
N ALA A 170 -14.45 -65.60 -25.15
CA ALA A 170 -14.03 -66.14 -26.45
C ALA A 170 -13.32 -65.08 -27.28
N GLN A 171 -12.18 -65.44 -27.88
CA GLN A 171 -11.41 -64.58 -28.76
C GLN A 171 -10.93 -65.35 -29.98
N GLY A 172 -10.90 -64.71 -31.13
CA GLY A 172 -10.53 -65.38 -32.36
C GLY A 172 -10.34 -64.40 -33.49
N LYS A 173 -9.56 -64.81 -34.48
CA LYS A 173 -9.29 -64.03 -35.68
C LYS A 173 -9.01 -64.96 -36.85
N ILE A 174 -9.68 -64.70 -37.97
CA ILE A 174 -9.38 -65.32 -39.26
C ILE A 174 -8.45 -64.38 -40.02
N PHE A 175 -7.32 -64.90 -40.47
CA PHE A 175 -6.34 -64.19 -41.29
C PHE A 175 -6.44 -64.67 -42.74
N ASP A 176 -6.37 -63.74 -43.68
CA ASP A 176 -6.42 -64.03 -45.12
C ASP A 176 -5.08 -64.50 -45.70
N SER A 177 -3.97 -64.18 -45.03
CA SER A 177 -2.62 -64.53 -45.49
C SER A 177 -2.03 -65.68 -44.68
N GLY A 178 -1.39 -66.64 -45.35
CA GLY A 178 -0.76 -67.82 -44.73
C GLY A 178 0.47 -67.53 -43.85
N LEU A 179 0.71 -66.27 -43.50
CA LEU A 179 1.80 -65.82 -42.62
C LEU A 179 1.42 -65.91 -41.13
N LYS A 180 0.13 -66.01 -40.79
CA LYS A 180 -0.36 -66.15 -39.41
C LYS A 180 -1.52 -67.14 -39.36
N ASP A 181 -1.47 -68.00 -38.35
CA ASP A 181 -2.51 -68.99 -38.11
C ASP A 181 -3.82 -68.32 -37.67
N SER A 182 -4.90 -68.70 -38.32
CA SER A 182 -6.23 -68.33 -37.87
C SER A 182 -6.56 -69.11 -36.61
N TYR A 183 -7.19 -68.48 -35.62
CA TYR A 183 -7.50 -69.17 -34.37
C TYR A 183 -8.82 -68.72 -33.76
N LEU A 184 -9.36 -69.61 -32.94
CA LEU A 184 -10.48 -69.39 -32.05
C LEU A 184 -10.12 -70.00 -30.69
N GLN A 185 -10.23 -69.21 -29.63
CA GLN A 185 -9.89 -69.60 -28.27
C GLN A 185 -11.06 -69.27 -27.35
N VAL A 186 -11.36 -70.20 -26.45
CA VAL A 186 -12.41 -70.06 -25.43
C VAL A 186 -11.84 -70.37 -24.07
N THR A 187 -12.18 -69.56 -23.07
CA THR A 187 -11.71 -69.71 -21.69
C THR A 187 -12.87 -69.72 -20.72
N TRP A 188 -12.85 -70.69 -19.80
CA TRP A 188 -13.78 -70.80 -18.68
C TRP A 188 -13.04 -70.53 -17.38
N SER A 189 -13.49 -69.52 -16.64
CA SER A 189 -12.94 -69.21 -15.31
C SER A 189 -13.54 -70.09 -14.21
N ASN A 190 -14.71 -70.70 -14.44
CA ASN A 190 -15.41 -71.54 -13.46
C ASN A 190 -15.95 -72.79 -14.13
N VAL A 191 -15.06 -73.75 -14.36
CA VAL A 191 -15.35 -75.00 -15.05
C VAL A 191 -16.22 -75.89 -14.18
N LYS A 192 -17.28 -76.46 -14.76
CA LYS A 192 -18.23 -77.35 -14.09
C LYS A 192 -18.11 -78.78 -14.64
N PHE A 193 -18.52 -79.77 -13.87
CA PHE A 193 -18.53 -81.17 -14.33
C PHE A 193 -19.26 -81.36 -15.68
N SER A 194 -20.32 -80.58 -15.93
CA SER A 194 -21.10 -80.57 -17.18
C SER A 194 -20.32 -80.14 -18.44
N GLU A 195 -19.11 -79.60 -18.27
CA GLU A 195 -18.19 -79.25 -19.36
C GLU A 195 -17.19 -80.39 -19.64
N SER A 196 -17.40 -81.58 -19.08
CA SER A 196 -16.69 -82.78 -19.50
C SER A 196 -17.29 -83.34 -20.78
N GLY A 197 -16.44 -83.89 -21.64
CA GLY A 197 -16.86 -84.54 -22.86
C GLY A 197 -15.92 -84.31 -24.02
N LYS A 198 -16.38 -84.66 -25.21
CA LYS A 198 -15.64 -84.46 -26.46
C LYS A 198 -15.89 -83.07 -27.00
N TYR A 199 -14.81 -82.35 -27.20
CA TYR A 199 -14.80 -81.09 -27.90
C TYR A 199 -14.25 -81.28 -29.30
N PHE A 200 -14.79 -80.54 -30.27
CA PHE A 200 -14.36 -80.58 -31.65
C PHE A 200 -14.00 -79.18 -32.12
N CYS A 201 -12.86 -79.07 -32.80
CA CYS A 201 -12.44 -77.87 -33.51
C CYS A 201 -12.62 -78.11 -34.99
N GLU A 202 -13.49 -77.33 -35.62
CA GLU A 202 -13.84 -77.52 -37.02
C GLU A 202 -13.52 -76.28 -37.85
N ALA A 203 -12.84 -76.49 -38.97
CA ALA A 203 -12.52 -75.45 -39.94
C ALA A 203 -13.22 -75.73 -41.25
N ASN A 204 -14.02 -74.78 -41.73
CA ASN A 204 -14.64 -74.84 -43.05
C ASN A 204 -13.83 -73.98 -44.01
N VAL A 205 -13.28 -74.61 -45.04
CA VAL A 205 -12.41 -73.99 -46.03
C VAL A 205 -13.07 -74.04 -47.39
N LYS A 206 -12.96 -72.96 -48.17
CA LYS A 206 -13.43 -72.90 -49.55
C LYS A 206 -12.23 -72.75 -50.48
N HIS A 207 -12.14 -73.64 -51.46
CA HIS A 207 -11.11 -73.64 -52.50
C HIS A 207 -11.52 -72.72 -53.66
N SER A 208 -10.54 -72.22 -54.41
CA SER A 208 -10.75 -71.31 -55.54
C SER A 208 -11.61 -71.91 -56.67
N ASP A 209 -11.65 -73.24 -56.78
CA ASP A 209 -12.49 -73.99 -57.73
C ASP A 209 -13.94 -74.19 -57.25
N GLY A 210 -14.29 -73.65 -56.07
CA GLY A 210 -15.63 -73.73 -55.49
C GLY A 210 -15.85 -74.94 -54.58
N ARG A 211 -14.91 -75.89 -54.47
CA ARG A 211 -15.02 -77.00 -53.52
C ARG A 211 -14.98 -76.50 -52.07
N ALA A 212 -15.79 -77.09 -51.20
CA ALA A 212 -15.75 -76.87 -49.76
C ALA A 212 -15.12 -78.08 -49.06
N GLU A 213 -14.19 -77.82 -48.15
CA GLU A 213 -13.52 -78.83 -47.34
C GLU A 213 -13.76 -78.52 -45.86
N ARG A 214 -14.07 -79.55 -45.06
CA ARG A 214 -14.22 -79.43 -43.61
C ARG A 214 -13.15 -80.27 -42.94
N LEU A 215 -12.33 -79.61 -42.13
CA LEU A 215 -11.31 -80.23 -41.28
C LEU A 215 -11.83 -80.24 -39.85
N SER A 216 -11.58 -81.32 -39.12
CA SER A 216 -12.04 -81.47 -37.74
C SER A 216 -10.94 -82.16 -36.91
N GLU A 217 -10.70 -81.64 -35.72
CA GLU A 217 -9.87 -82.26 -34.68
C GLU A 217 -10.68 -82.38 -33.39
N MET A 218 -10.43 -83.44 -32.61
CA MET A 218 -11.17 -83.74 -31.38
C MET A 218 -10.24 -83.77 -30.17
N LEU A 219 -10.72 -83.23 -29.06
CA LEU A 219 -10.11 -83.31 -27.74
C LEU A 219 -11.11 -83.91 -26.76
N ILE A 220 -10.67 -84.82 -25.89
CA ILE A 220 -11.48 -85.33 -24.79
C ILE A 220 -11.06 -84.60 -23.52
N LEU A 221 -12.04 -84.04 -22.81
CA LEU A 221 -11.81 -83.36 -21.53
C LEU A 221 -12.57 -84.05 -20.42
N ALA A 222 -11.89 -84.27 -19.30
CA ALA A 222 -12.48 -84.77 -18.07
C ALA A 222 -12.40 -83.69 -16.99
N VAL A 223 -13.54 -83.13 -16.59
CA VAL A 223 -13.64 -82.27 -15.41
C VAL A 223 -13.89 -83.18 -14.21
N VAL A 224 -12.97 -83.17 -13.25
CA VAL A 224 -13.05 -84.02 -12.06
C VAL A 224 -13.24 -83.16 -10.81
N SER A 225 -13.95 -83.70 -9.81
CA SER A 225 -14.08 -83.02 -8.53
C SER A 225 -12.70 -82.83 -7.87
N PRO A 226 -12.44 -81.68 -7.23
CA PRO A 226 -11.19 -81.43 -6.56
C PRO A 226 -11.01 -82.37 -5.35
N THR A 227 -9.77 -82.79 -5.13
CA THR A 227 -9.39 -83.54 -3.92
C THR A 227 -9.03 -82.60 -2.78
N VAL A 228 -8.93 -83.12 -1.56
CA VAL A 228 -8.46 -82.34 -0.41
C VAL A 228 -7.03 -81.82 -0.64
N ASP A 229 -6.16 -82.59 -1.30
CA ASP A 229 -4.79 -82.17 -1.63
C ASP A 229 -4.77 -80.98 -2.62
N ASP A 230 -5.66 -80.98 -3.60
CA ASP A 230 -5.81 -79.87 -4.55
C ASP A 230 -6.23 -78.57 -3.83
N LEU A 231 -7.12 -78.67 -2.84
CA LEU A 231 -7.53 -77.55 -2.00
C LEU A 231 -6.39 -77.08 -1.08
N VAL A 232 -5.60 -78.00 -0.51
CA VAL A 232 -4.44 -77.67 0.33
C VAL A 232 -3.40 -76.88 -0.47
N LYS A 233 -3.09 -77.28 -1.72
CA LYS A 233 -2.16 -76.52 -2.58
C LYS A 233 -2.64 -75.10 -2.86
N VAL A 234 -3.94 -74.90 -3.07
CA VAL A 234 -4.52 -73.57 -3.24
C VAL A 234 -4.34 -72.75 -1.95
N VAL A 235 -4.61 -73.34 -0.78
CA VAL A 235 -4.43 -72.67 0.51
C VAL A 235 -2.96 -72.33 0.77
N GLU A 236 -2.02 -73.24 0.50
CA GLU A 236 -0.58 -72.99 0.65
C GLU A 236 -0.10 -71.84 -0.26
N LYS A 237 -0.57 -71.80 -1.51
CA LYS A 237 -0.28 -70.69 -2.43
C LYS A 237 -0.84 -69.36 -1.92
N LEU A 238 -2.06 -69.37 -1.39
CA LEU A 238 -2.68 -68.18 -0.80
C LEU A 238 -1.94 -67.71 0.46
N LEU A 239 -1.49 -68.63 1.31
CA LEU A 239 -0.69 -68.29 2.50
C LEU A 239 0.65 -67.65 2.11
N GLY A 240 1.34 -68.19 1.11
CA GLY A 240 2.57 -67.59 0.58
C GLY A 240 2.35 -66.16 0.05
N GLN A 241 1.23 -65.92 -0.66
CA GLN A 241 0.88 -64.58 -1.13
C GLN A 241 0.59 -63.63 0.05
N VAL A 242 -0.12 -64.11 1.08
CA VAL A 242 -0.40 -63.32 2.28
C VAL A 242 0.89 -62.93 3.01
N ASP A 243 1.87 -63.83 3.09
CA ASP A 243 3.17 -63.54 3.70
C ASP A 243 3.95 -62.47 2.90
N GLU A 244 3.95 -62.57 1.56
CA GLU A 244 4.58 -61.59 0.67
C GLU A 244 3.90 -60.21 0.77
N ASP A 245 2.57 -60.18 0.73
CA ASP A 245 1.77 -58.96 0.91
C ASP A 245 2.01 -58.34 2.30
N THR A 246 2.12 -59.16 3.34
CA THR A 246 2.42 -58.70 4.71
C THR A 246 3.78 -58.02 4.78
N LYS A 247 4.80 -58.57 4.11
CA LYS A 247 6.12 -57.97 4.02
C LYS A 247 6.06 -56.61 3.31
N HIS A 248 5.38 -56.52 2.18
CA HIS A 248 5.19 -55.26 1.45
C HIS A 248 4.43 -54.22 2.27
N ILE A 249 3.41 -54.62 3.02
CA ILE A 249 2.67 -53.73 3.92
C ILE A 249 3.61 -53.16 4.99
N GLN A 250 4.50 -53.99 5.54
CA GLN A 250 5.45 -53.54 6.56
C GLN A 250 6.50 -52.56 5.99
N GLU A 251 7.01 -52.81 4.78
CA GLU A 251 7.89 -51.87 4.06
C GLU A 251 7.18 -50.52 3.80
N ASN A 252 5.95 -50.57 3.30
CA ASN A 252 5.14 -49.38 3.08
C ASN A 252 4.87 -48.60 4.37
N LYS A 253 4.63 -49.30 5.49
CA LYS A 253 4.47 -48.67 6.81
C LYS A 253 5.71 -47.91 7.24
N GLN A 254 6.91 -48.44 7.00
CA GLN A 254 8.17 -47.75 7.28
C GLN A 254 8.35 -46.53 6.38
N ASN A 255 8.06 -46.66 5.09
CA ASN A 255 8.13 -45.55 4.13
C ASN A 255 7.17 -44.41 4.50
N ILE A 256 5.92 -44.73 4.87
CA ILE A 256 4.94 -43.74 5.33
C ILE A 256 5.42 -43.02 6.59
N LYS A 257 6.07 -43.73 7.52
CA LYS A 257 6.65 -43.12 8.71
C LYS A 257 7.73 -42.09 8.34
N HIS A 258 8.63 -42.46 7.43
CA HIS A 258 9.69 -41.55 6.97
C HIS A 258 9.13 -40.31 6.27
N ILE A 259 8.16 -40.50 5.34
CA ILE A 259 7.47 -39.39 4.67
C ILE A 259 6.81 -38.45 5.68
N LYS A 260 6.22 -38.99 6.75
CA LYS A 260 5.59 -38.18 7.80
C LYS A 260 6.61 -37.33 8.56
N GLU A 261 7.80 -37.86 8.83
CA GLU A 261 8.90 -37.11 9.48
C GLU A 261 9.45 -36.02 8.57
N GLU A 262 9.60 -36.30 7.27
CA GLU A 262 9.99 -35.29 6.28
C GLU A 262 8.94 -34.17 6.15
N LEU A 263 7.65 -34.53 6.11
CA LEU A 263 6.56 -33.56 6.04
C LEU A 263 6.56 -32.64 7.26
N LYS A 264 6.79 -33.19 8.46
CA LYS A 264 6.89 -32.40 9.69
C LYS A 264 8.06 -31.42 9.63
N THR A 265 9.22 -31.86 9.12
CA THR A 265 10.39 -30.98 8.94
C THR A 265 10.10 -29.87 7.94
N LYS A 266 9.46 -30.20 6.81
CA LYS A 266 9.05 -29.22 5.79
C LYS A 266 8.05 -28.20 6.34
N GLU A 267 7.09 -28.65 7.16
CA GLU A 267 6.13 -27.77 7.83
C GLU A 267 6.84 -26.77 8.76
N GLN A 268 7.81 -27.23 9.57
CA GLN A 268 8.62 -26.36 10.42
C GLN A 268 9.42 -25.34 9.61
N ASN A 269 10.01 -25.76 8.49
CA ASN A 269 10.74 -24.85 7.60
C ASN A 269 9.82 -23.80 6.98
N ILE A 270 8.59 -24.18 6.60
CA ILE A 270 7.58 -23.23 6.08
C ILE A 270 7.20 -22.22 7.17
N LEU A 271 7.01 -22.66 8.41
CA LEU A 271 6.72 -21.75 9.52
C LEU A 271 7.88 -20.78 9.77
N SER A 272 9.13 -21.25 9.74
CA SER A 272 10.32 -20.40 9.88
C SER A 272 10.39 -19.36 8.76
N ASN A 273 10.29 -19.81 7.50
CA ASN A 273 10.31 -18.90 6.34
C ASN A 273 9.18 -17.88 6.39
N THR A 274 8.01 -18.26 6.90
CA THR A 274 6.87 -17.34 7.08
C THR A 274 7.19 -16.26 8.12
N ALA A 275 7.85 -16.62 9.22
CA ALA A 275 8.29 -15.66 10.22
C ALA A 275 9.34 -14.69 9.65
N ASP A 276 10.31 -15.20 8.88
CA ASP A 276 11.34 -14.39 8.22
C ASP A 276 10.72 -13.43 7.18
N LEU A 277 9.73 -13.89 6.41
CA LEU A 277 8.98 -13.06 5.47
C LEU A 277 8.22 -11.95 6.19
N ASN A 278 7.55 -12.25 7.30
CA ASN A 278 6.85 -11.24 8.10
C ASN A 278 7.81 -10.20 8.68
N SER A 279 8.97 -10.64 9.19
CA SER A 279 10.02 -9.72 9.66
C SER A 279 10.54 -8.84 8.52
N THR A 280 10.76 -9.41 7.34
CA THR A 280 11.19 -8.66 6.15
C THR A 280 10.14 -7.64 5.74
N GLN A 281 8.85 -8.02 5.77
CA GLN A 281 7.74 -7.11 5.47
C GLN A 281 7.66 -5.93 6.46
N GLN A 282 7.93 -6.16 7.75
CA GLN A 282 8.01 -5.09 8.75
C GLN A 282 9.17 -4.13 8.47
N THR A 283 10.35 -4.65 8.15
CA THR A 283 11.52 -3.82 7.77
C THR A 283 11.25 -3.00 6.51
N ILE A 284 10.60 -3.60 5.49
CA ILE A 284 10.19 -2.86 4.29
C ILE A 284 9.19 -1.75 4.66
N GLY A 285 8.29 -2.02 5.62
CA GLY A 285 7.37 -1.02 6.18
C GLY A 285 8.10 0.18 6.77
N SER A 286 9.06 -0.05 7.67
CA SER A 286 9.84 1.04 8.29
C SER A 286 10.68 1.81 7.25
N MET A 287 11.31 1.10 6.31
CA MET A 287 12.06 1.75 5.21
C MET A 287 11.17 2.63 4.35
N LYS A 288 9.90 2.26 4.15
CA LYS A 288 8.93 3.07 3.39
C LYS A 288 8.56 4.35 4.13
N GLU A 289 8.42 4.28 5.45
CA GLU A 289 8.19 5.45 6.31
C GLU A 289 9.39 6.39 6.29
N ASP A 290 10.61 5.86 6.45
CA ASP A 290 11.85 6.63 6.35
C ASP A 290 11.99 7.32 4.98
N LEU A 291 11.64 6.62 3.90
CA LEU A 291 11.65 7.18 2.55
C LEU A 291 10.66 8.33 2.41
N ALA A 292 9.47 8.23 3.01
CA ALA A 292 8.47 9.30 2.99
C ALA A 292 8.95 10.54 3.76
N ILE A 293 9.59 10.34 4.93
CA ILE A 293 10.21 11.42 5.71
C ILE A 293 11.30 12.09 4.88
N ASN A 294 12.19 11.31 4.26
CA ASN A 294 13.26 11.84 3.41
C ASN A 294 12.71 12.62 2.21
N GLN A 295 11.63 12.14 1.57
CA GLN A 295 10.95 12.89 0.51
C GLN A 295 10.41 14.24 1.00
N HIS A 296 9.80 14.27 2.19
CA HIS A 296 9.33 15.52 2.78
C HIS A 296 10.49 16.49 3.08
N ASN A 297 11.59 15.98 3.64
CA ASN A 297 12.79 16.76 3.92
C ASN A 297 13.40 17.35 2.64
N ILE A 298 13.49 16.56 1.57
CA ILE A 298 13.96 17.03 0.25
C ILE A 298 13.05 18.13 -0.29
N SER A 299 11.73 17.96 -0.17
CA SER A 299 10.77 18.99 -0.60
C SER A 299 10.95 20.30 0.18
N SER A 300 11.18 20.21 1.50
CA SER A 300 11.41 21.38 2.35
C SER A 300 12.72 22.06 1.98
N LEU A 301 13.81 21.31 1.79
CA LEU A 301 15.09 21.84 1.33
C LEU A 301 14.98 22.53 -0.03
N LYS A 302 14.21 21.96 -0.96
CA LYS A 302 13.95 22.58 -2.27
C LYS A 302 13.30 23.96 -2.13
N ASN A 303 12.33 24.10 -1.22
CA ASN A 303 11.67 25.37 -0.95
C ASN A 303 12.63 26.38 -0.32
N TYR A 304 13.47 25.96 0.64
CA TYR A 304 14.51 26.82 1.22
C TYR A 304 15.51 27.31 0.16
N VAL A 305 15.96 26.43 -0.74
CA VAL A 305 16.86 26.81 -1.82
C VAL A 305 16.20 27.80 -2.78
N ALA A 306 14.91 27.62 -3.10
CA ALA A 306 14.17 28.56 -3.94
C ALA A 306 14.05 29.96 -3.29
N ALA A 307 13.70 30.03 -2.01
CA ALA A 307 13.63 31.30 -1.27
C ALA A 307 15.00 32.01 -1.18
N ASN A 308 16.08 31.23 -1.01
CA ASN A 308 17.44 31.76 -1.03
C ASN A 308 17.81 32.30 -2.43
N LEU A 309 17.35 31.65 -3.51
CA LEU A 309 17.58 32.11 -4.87
C LEU A 309 16.89 33.46 -5.13
N GLU A 310 15.64 33.62 -4.68
CA GLU A 310 14.90 34.88 -4.76
C GLU A 310 15.59 35.99 -3.94
N SER A 311 16.09 35.65 -2.75
CA SER A 311 16.85 36.60 -1.92
C SER A 311 18.15 37.05 -2.60
N LEU A 312 18.87 36.13 -3.24
CA LEU A 312 20.07 36.46 -4.02
C LEU A 312 19.76 37.36 -5.24
N GLN A 313 18.61 37.17 -5.88
CA GLN A 313 18.16 38.04 -6.97
C GLN A 313 17.90 39.46 -6.47
N SER A 314 17.21 39.62 -5.34
CA SER A 314 16.99 40.93 -4.72
C SER A 314 18.30 41.63 -4.34
N ILE A 315 19.25 40.90 -3.74
CA ILE A 315 20.58 41.45 -3.42
C ILE A 315 21.32 41.90 -4.68
N GLN A 316 21.21 41.15 -5.78
CA GLN A 316 21.82 41.52 -7.06
C GLN A 316 21.21 42.80 -7.64
N GLU A 317 19.89 42.98 -7.53
CA GLU A 317 19.21 44.21 -7.95
C GLU A 317 19.66 45.42 -7.13
N ASP A 318 19.73 45.27 -5.81
CA ASP A 318 20.24 46.31 -4.91
C ASP A 318 21.68 46.69 -5.25
N LEU A 319 22.55 45.70 -5.52
CA LEU A 319 23.93 45.95 -5.93
C LEU A 319 24.00 46.74 -7.24
N ASN A 320 23.14 46.42 -8.20
CA ASN A 320 23.05 47.16 -9.46
C ASN A 320 22.57 48.61 -9.24
N ILE A 321 21.63 48.84 -8.33
CA ILE A 321 21.18 50.19 -7.95
C ILE A 321 22.34 50.96 -7.29
N GLN A 322 23.05 50.35 -6.35
CA GLN A 322 24.20 50.97 -5.69
C GLN A 322 25.30 51.33 -6.70
N GLN A 323 25.58 50.48 -7.68
CA GLN A 323 26.53 50.79 -8.76
C GLN A 323 26.11 52.03 -9.57
N ARG A 324 24.81 52.19 -9.90
CA ARG A 324 24.32 53.38 -10.60
C ARG A 324 24.44 54.64 -9.73
N ASN A 325 24.10 54.54 -8.44
CA ASN A 325 24.23 55.65 -7.50
C ASN A 325 25.69 56.10 -7.34
N ILE A 326 26.61 55.15 -7.18
CA ILE A 326 28.05 55.43 -7.13
C ILE A 326 28.52 56.13 -8.40
N LYS A 327 28.03 55.70 -9.57
CA LYS A 327 28.35 56.37 -10.85
C LYS A 327 27.87 57.82 -10.86
N SER A 328 26.63 58.09 -10.46
CA SER A 328 26.08 59.45 -10.38
C SER A 328 26.88 60.33 -9.42
N VAL A 329 27.17 59.83 -8.22
CA VAL A 329 27.97 60.58 -7.23
C VAL A 329 29.38 60.89 -7.77
N LYS A 330 29.98 59.98 -8.53
CA LYS A 330 31.28 60.22 -9.17
C LYS A 330 31.21 61.33 -10.22
N GLU A 331 30.12 61.42 -10.98
CA GLU A 331 29.86 62.50 -11.92
C GLU A 331 29.68 63.84 -11.20
N ASP A 332 28.90 63.87 -10.11
CA ASP A 332 28.72 65.07 -9.27
C ASP A 332 30.03 65.54 -8.64
N ILE A 333 30.88 64.63 -8.16
CA ILE A 333 32.21 64.95 -7.63
C ILE A 333 33.06 65.60 -8.72
N ALA A 334 33.04 65.10 -9.96
CA ALA A 334 33.80 65.69 -11.05
C ALA A 334 33.32 67.12 -11.38
N ILE A 335 32.01 67.35 -11.38
CA ILE A 335 31.42 68.69 -11.57
C ILE A 335 31.85 69.62 -10.43
N ASN A 336 31.77 69.16 -9.18
CA ASN A 336 32.17 69.97 -8.03
C ASN A 336 33.67 70.29 -8.03
N GLN A 337 34.53 69.35 -8.45
CA GLN A 337 35.96 69.60 -8.65
C GLN A 337 36.19 70.71 -9.69
N GLN A 338 35.43 70.70 -10.79
CA GLN A 338 35.49 71.76 -11.80
C GLN A 338 35.05 73.11 -11.24
N ASN A 339 33.92 73.15 -10.51
CA ASN A 339 33.41 74.37 -9.87
C ASN A 339 34.41 74.94 -8.86
N ILE A 340 35.04 74.10 -8.04
CA ILE A 340 36.08 74.50 -7.09
C ILE A 340 37.28 75.11 -7.83
N SER A 341 37.68 74.53 -8.96
CA SER A 341 38.76 75.08 -9.80
C SER A 341 38.41 76.49 -10.29
N THR A 342 37.19 76.68 -10.81
CA THR A 342 36.71 77.99 -11.27
C THR A 342 36.67 79.00 -10.12
N ILE A 343 36.08 78.67 -8.98
CA ILE A 343 36.03 79.56 -7.81
C ILE A 343 37.45 79.93 -7.36
N LYS A 344 38.39 78.98 -7.35
CA LYS A 344 39.78 79.25 -7.00
C LYS A 344 40.41 80.30 -7.93
N THR A 345 40.11 80.24 -9.22
CA THR A 345 40.59 81.27 -10.18
C THR A 345 39.94 82.63 -9.94
N GLU A 346 38.63 82.67 -9.65
CA GLU A 346 37.92 83.93 -9.35
C GLU A 346 38.43 84.58 -8.06
N VAL A 347 38.71 83.79 -7.02
CA VAL A 347 39.29 84.27 -5.77
C VAL A 347 40.66 84.88 -6.01
N ALA A 348 41.53 84.24 -6.81
CA ALA A 348 42.84 84.79 -7.14
C ALA A 348 42.74 86.15 -7.86
N VAL A 349 41.79 86.30 -8.79
CA VAL A 349 41.52 87.59 -9.46
C VAL A 349 41.01 88.64 -8.48
N ASN A 350 40.13 88.26 -7.56
CA ASN A 350 39.62 89.17 -6.54
C ASN A 350 40.70 89.60 -5.53
N GLU A 351 41.61 88.71 -5.15
CA GLU A 351 42.78 89.06 -4.34
C GLU A 351 43.64 90.13 -5.04
N GLU A 352 43.89 89.98 -6.34
CA GLU A 352 44.62 90.98 -7.13
C GLU A 352 43.88 92.33 -7.19
N ASN A 353 42.56 92.30 -7.39
CA ASN A 353 41.72 93.51 -7.37
C ASN A 353 41.75 94.23 -6.02
N LEU A 354 41.71 93.48 -4.90
CA LEU A 354 41.82 94.04 -3.55
C LEU A 354 43.17 94.71 -3.32
N ILE A 355 44.27 94.10 -3.81
CA ILE A 355 45.60 94.70 -3.76
C ILE A 355 45.62 96.04 -4.51
N ASN A 356 44.98 96.10 -5.68
CA ASN A 356 44.91 97.34 -6.47
C ASN A 356 44.06 98.41 -5.78
N LEU A 357 42.88 98.06 -5.26
CA LEU A 357 42.05 98.99 -4.47
C LEU A 357 42.78 99.51 -3.23
N GLN A 358 43.57 98.67 -2.55
CA GLN A 358 44.38 99.10 -1.41
C GLN A 358 45.43 100.15 -1.81
N LYS A 359 46.05 100.00 -3.00
CA LYS A 359 46.98 101.00 -3.53
C LYS A 359 46.28 102.33 -3.77
N ASP A 360 45.11 102.30 -4.41
CA ASP A 360 44.31 103.49 -4.68
C ASP A 360 43.85 104.19 -3.40
N PHE A 361 43.38 103.43 -2.41
CA PHE A 361 43.02 103.95 -1.09
C PHE A 361 44.20 104.64 -0.42
N ASN A 362 45.40 104.04 -0.46
CA ASN A 362 46.61 104.65 0.08
C ASN A 362 46.97 105.96 -0.63
N ILE A 363 46.73 106.07 -1.94
CA ILE A 363 46.90 107.32 -2.68
C ILE A 363 45.87 108.36 -2.22
N GLN A 364 44.60 107.99 -2.10
CA GLN A 364 43.55 108.90 -1.60
C GLN A 364 43.82 109.37 -0.17
N GLN A 365 44.31 108.49 0.71
CA GLN A 365 44.67 108.84 2.08
C GLN A 365 45.77 109.92 2.12
N ARG A 366 46.77 109.83 1.24
CA ARG A 366 47.81 110.88 1.08
C ARG A 366 47.20 112.19 0.60
N ASN A 367 46.31 112.15 -0.39
CA ASN A 367 45.64 113.34 -0.90
C ASN A 367 44.77 114.02 0.18
N ILE A 368 43.99 113.26 0.95
CA ILE A 368 43.21 113.78 2.08
C ILE A 368 44.10 114.40 3.14
N THR A 369 45.25 113.79 3.41
CA THR A 369 46.24 114.34 4.37
C THR A 369 46.75 115.69 3.89
N SER A 370 47.10 115.82 2.60
CA SER A 370 47.46 117.10 1.99
C SER A 370 46.34 118.14 2.10
N ILE A 371 45.10 117.78 1.73
CA ILE A 371 43.94 118.69 1.82
C ILE A 371 43.70 119.11 3.28
N LYS A 372 43.92 118.22 4.25
CA LYS A 372 43.78 118.54 5.67
C LYS A 372 44.83 119.56 6.12
N GLU A 373 46.05 119.47 5.61
CA GLU A 373 47.10 120.48 5.85
C GLU A 373 46.72 121.82 5.22
N ASP A 374 46.24 121.81 3.97
CA ASP A 374 45.72 123.01 3.29
C ASP A 374 44.55 123.63 4.07
N PHE A 375 43.59 122.81 4.51
CA PHE A 375 42.44 123.24 5.28
C PHE A 375 42.83 123.79 6.64
N ASN A 376 43.81 123.20 7.33
CA ASN A 376 44.33 123.76 8.58
C ASN A 376 44.97 125.14 8.36
N THR A 377 45.66 125.31 7.24
CA THR A 377 46.24 126.59 6.84
C THR A 377 45.13 127.61 6.54
N PHE A 378 44.08 127.20 5.83
CA PHE A 378 42.89 128.00 5.59
C PHE A 378 42.14 128.32 6.90
N TYR A 379 41.95 127.36 7.79
CA TYR A 379 41.26 127.51 9.08
C TYR A 379 42.00 128.49 10.00
N LYS A 380 43.34 128.45 10.04
CA LYS A 380 44.13 129.49 10.74
C LYS A 380 43.87 130.87 10.14
N SER A 381 43.75 130.95 8.82
CA SER A 381 43.39 132.19 8.11
C SER A 381 41.94 132.62 8.34
N MET A 382 41.01 131.67 8.49
CA MET A 382 39.57 131.89 8.71
C MET A 382 39.25 132.21 10.18
N SER A 383 40.02 131.67 11.12
CA SER A 383 39.92 132.00 12.55
C SER A 383 40.33 133.43 12.83
N SER A 384 41.17 134.06 11.98
CA SER A 384 41.34 135.52 12.00
C SER A 384 40.12 136.30 11.49
N PHE A 385 39.10 135.65 10.92
CA PHE A 385 37.85 136.26 10.46
C PHE A 385 36.59 135.94 11.32
N GLN A 386 36.62 134.95 12.23
CA GLN A 386 35.39 134.38 12.82
C GLN A 386 35.23 134.66 14.33
N GLU A 387 34.77 135.87 14.65
CA GLU A 387 34.25 136.25 15.98
C GLU A 387 32.70 136.33 16.02
N ILE A 388 31.95 135.59 15.17
CA ILE A 388 30.46 135.64 15.17
C ILE A 388 29.80 134.24 15.02
N ASN A 389 29.33 133.72 16.17
CA ASN A 389 28.04 133.04 16.50
C ASN A 389 27.52 131.79 15.73
N ILE A 390 27.59 130.58 16.32
CA ILE A 390 26.70 129.41 16.05
C ILE A 390 26.55 128.52 17.31
N ALA A 391 25.35 128.41 17.88
CA ALA A 391 25.08 127.59 19.09
C ALA A 391 23.80 126.72 19.07
N ASN A 392 23.08 126.57 17.94
CA ASN A 392 21.66 126.13 18.00
C ASN A 392 21.27 124.81 17.31
N LEU A 393 22.21 123.90 16.98
CA LEU A 393 21.86 122.68 16.22
C LEU A 393 22.09 121.33 16.93
N SER A 394 22.61 121.30 18.16
CA SER A 394 23.00 120.04 18.82
C SER A 394 21.89 119.33 19.61
N ALA A 395 20.73 119.95 19.83
CA ALA A 395 19.72 119.43 20.76
C ALA A 395 18.69 118.46 20.15
N THR A 396 18.67 118.25 18.83
CA THR A 396 17.55 117.56 18.15
C THR A 396 17.81 116.08 17.86
N LEU A 397 19.05 115.58 17.99
CA LEU A 397 19.44 114.26 17.46
C LEU A 397 19.33 113.09 18.47
N GLU A 398 19.08 113.34 19.75
CA GLU A 398 19.07 112.30 20.79
C GLU A 398 17.72 111.57 21.00
N LYS A 399 16.65 111.93 20.28
CA LYS A 399 15.27 111.46 20.57
C LYS A 399 14.74 110.26 19.76
N VAL A 400 15.53 109.57 18.94
CA VAL A 400 15.00 108.54 18.00
C VAL A 400 15.46 107.09 18.28
N LYS A 401 16.08 106.78 19.42
CA LYS A 401 16.79 105.49 19.59
C LYS A 401 16.18 104.39 20.45
N ASN A 402 14.91 104.42 20.86
CA ASN A 402 14.34 103.30 21.64
C ASN A 402 12.86 103.05 21.34
N GLN A 403 12.57 101.95 20.63
CA GLN A 403 11.30 101.20 20.73
C GLN A 403 11.43 99.85 19.98
N THR A 404 11.50 98.73 20.72
CA THR A 404 10.77 97.45 20.49
C THR A 404 11.32 96.36 21.43
N GLU A 405 10.54 95.99 22.44
CA GLU A 405 10.69 94.77 23.25
C GLU A 405 9.95 93.61 22.56
N TRP A 406 10.58 92.43 22.46
CA TRP A 406 10.01 91.23 21.83
C TRP A 406 9.48 90.27 22.92
N SER A 407 8.17 90.06 22.98
CA SER A 407 7.51 89.01 23.78
C SER A 407 7.38 87.68 23.01
N PRO A 408 7.70 86.50 23.60
CA PRO A 408 7.50 85.21 22.95
C PRO A 408 6.03 84.93 22.59
N PRO A 409 5.74 84.26 21.46
CA PRO A 409 4.36 83.92 21.06
C PRO A 409 3.73 82.90 22.04
N ILE A 410 2.44 83.06 22.33
CA ILE A 410 1.71 82.15 23.25
C ILE A 410 1.40 80.82 22.56
N SER A 411 0.99 80.87 21.29
CA SER A 411 0.72 79.71 20.45
C SER A 411 1.23 79.94 19.02
N CYS A 412 1.24 78.88 18.21
CA CYS A 412 1.57 78.99 16.80
C CYS A 412 0.58 79.90 16.03
N ARG A 413 -0.64 80.15 16.53
CA ARG A 413 -1.60 81.07 15.89
C ARG A 413 -1.08 82.50 15.82
N ASN A 414 -0.22 82.91 16.74
CA ASN A 414 0.34 84.26 16.77
C ASN A 414 1.65 84.40 15.98
N VAL A 415 2.13 83.32 15.35
CA VAL A 415 3.41 83.31 14.65
C VAL A 415 3.21 83.72 13.20
N ILE A 416 3.60 84.95 12.88
CA ILE A 416 3.62 85.46 11.51
C ILE A 416 5.06 85.34 10.99
N ASN A 417 5.28 84.39 10.08
CA ASN A 417 6.57 84.22 9.41
C ASN A 417 6.37 84.13 7.89
N LYS A 418 7.40 84.52 7.13
CA LYS A 418 7.49 84.27 5.69
C LYS A 418 7.60 82.78 5.40
N ASP A 419 8.33 82.05 6.23
CA ASP A 419 8.56 80.62 6.07
C ASP A 419 7.33 79.80 6.47
N GLU A 420 7.05 78.74 5.70
CA GLU A 420 5.93 77.84 5.93
C GLU A 420 6.08 77.03 7.23
N ARG A 421 7.33 76.75 7.61
CA ARG A 421 7.71 75.97 8.80
C ARG A 421 8.74 76.79 9.57
N THR A 422 8.39 77.19 10.77
CA THR A 422 9.28 78.04 11.60
C THR A 422 9.38 77.49 13.01
N VAL A 423 10.58 77.50 13.57
CA VAL A 423 10.82 77.01 14.92
C VAL A 423 10.79 78.20 15.89
N VAL A 424 9.95 78.11 16.91
CA VAL A 424 9.80 79.14 17.94
C VAL A 424 9.85 78.53 19.33
N VAL A 425 10.12 79.36 20.34
CA VAL A 425 9.91 79.01 21.74
C VAL A 425 8.63 79.70 22.20
N LEU A 426 7.64 78.92 22.61
CA LEU A 426 6.38 79.47 23.11
C LEU A 426 6.57 80.14 24.48
N ALA A 427 5.61 80.95 24.91
CA ALA A 427 5.59 81.53 26.25
C ALA A 427 5.66 80.49 27.39
N SER A 428 5.26 79.23 27.11
CA SER A 428 5.42 78.09 28.03
C SER A 428 6.88 77.60 28.17
N GLY A 429 7.81 78.13 27.38
CA GLY A 429 9.18 77.63 27.25
C GLY A 429 9.33 76.42 26.30
N LEU A 430 8.22 75.88 25.78
CA LEU A 430 8.26 74.76 24.85
C LEU A 430 8.75 75.21 23.47
N LYS A 431 9.84 74.60 22.99
CA LYS A 431 10.32 74.77 21.62
C LYS A 431 9.45 73.91 20.69
N VAL A 432 8.88 74.52 19.65
CA VAL A 432 7.98 73.85 18.70
C VAL A 432 8.26 74.29 17.26
N MET A 433 7.86 73.46 16.30
CA MET A 433 7.79 73.86 14.90
C MET A 433 6.34 74.24 14.55
N CYS A 434 6.16 75.49 14.14
CA CYS A 434 4.87 76.02 13.70
C CYS A 434 4.72 75.91 12.18
N ASP A 435 3.55 75.46 11.73
CA ASP A 435 3.07 75.64 10.36
C ASP A 435 2.19 76.90 10.29
N THR A 436 2.67 77.88 9.53
CA THR A 436 2.11 79.24 9.46
C THR A 436 1.20 79.47 8.26
N LYS A 437 1.03 78.47 7.37
CA LYS A 437 0.33 78.64 6.08
C LYS A 437 -0.82 77.67 5.86
N THR A 438 -0.67 76.41 6.26
CA THR A 438 -1.65 75.37 5.93
C THR A 438 -2.97 75.62 6.64
N ASP A 439 -4.09 75.63 5.91
CA ASP A 439 -5.43 75.85 6.47
C ASP A 439 -5.52 77.12 7.36
N GLY A 440 -4.87 78.21 6.94
CA GLY A 440 -4.82 79.47 7.71
C GLY A 440 -3.72 79.51 8.78
N GLY A 441 -2.89 78.46 8.88
CA GLY A 441 -1.75 78.39 9.79
C GLY A 441 -2.16 78.19 11.26
N GLY A 442 -1.19 78.40 12.15
CA GLY A 442 -1.40 78.29 13.59
C GLY A 442 -1.21 76.89 14.16
N TRP A 443 -0.62 75.98 13.39
CA TRP A 443 -0.47 74.58 13.77
C TRP A 443 0.85 74.31 14.47
N VAL A 444 0.82 73.57 15.57
CA VAL A 444 1.98 72.97 16.23
C VAL A 444 2.23 71.60 15.61
N ILE A 445 3.33 71.41 14.91
CA ILE A 445 3.73 70.09 14.38
C ILE A 445 4.36 69.30 15.51
N PHE A 446 3.80 68.12 15.79
CA PHE A 446 4.32 67.23 16.83
C PHE A 446 4.97 65.96 16.29
N GLN A 447 4.71 65.60 15.03
CA GLN A 447 5.39 64.51 14.34
C GLN A 447 5.67 64.95 12.92
N ARG A 448 6.89 64.66 12.44
CA ARG A 448 7.27 64.92 11.06
C ARG A 448 8.21 63.85 10.53
N ARG A 449 7.89 63.30 9.36
CA ARG A 449 8.66 62.31 8.61
C ARG A 449 8.80 62.75 7.15
N ILE A 450 10.02 62.89 6.66
CA ILE A 450 10.34 63.46 5.33
C ILE A 450 11.50 62.77 4.61
N ASN A 451 12.41 62.09 5.31
CA ASN A 451 13.66 61.60 4.71
C ASN A 451 14.25 60.35 5.36
N GLY A 452 13.70 59.86 6.48
CA GLY A 452 14.17 58.67 7.18
C GLY A 452 15.51 58.82 7.91
N LYS A 453 15.97 60.05 8.17
CA LYS A 453 17.22 60.30 8.89
C LYS A 453 17.10 60.08 10.39
N VAL A 454 15.88 60.06 10.93
CA VAL A 454 15.62 59.77 12.34
C VAL A 454 14.94 58.41 12.46
N ASP A 455 15.50 57.56 13.32
CA ASP A 455 14.89 56.27 13.66
C ASP A 455 13.73 56.47 14.64
N PHE A 456 12.56 55.95 14.29
CA PHE A 456 11.33 56.01 15.07
C PHE A 456 11.03 54.70 15.82
N TYR A 457 11.86 53.65 15.68
CA TYR A 457 11.75 52.45 16.48
C TYR A 457 12.40 52.64 17.86
N ARG A 458 11.73 53.43 18.70
CA ARG A 458 12.21 53.93 19.99
C ARG A 458 11.40 53.41 21.18
N GLY A 459 12.03 53.42 22.35
CA GLY A 459 11.41 52.95 23.60
C GLY A 459 10.46 53.97 24.24
N TRP A 460 9.77 53.56 25.31
CA TRP A 460 8.76 54.36 26.01
C TRP A 460 9.28 55.72 26.45
N LYS A 461 10.47 55.73 27.08
CA LYS A 461 11.08 56.95 27.62
C LYS A 461 11.37 57.98 26.52
N GLU A 462 11.84 57.53 25.35
CA GLU A 462 12.11 58.42 24.22
C GLU A 462 10.81 58.97 23.61
N TYR A 463 9.77 58.15 23.49
CA TYR A 463 8.46 58.63 23.03
C TYR A 463 7.77 59.56 24.03
N ARG A 464 8.01 59.39 25.34
CA ARG A 464 7.58 60.34 26.36
C ARG A 464 8.28 61.68 26.23
N ASP A 465 9.62 61.66 26.19
CA ASP A 465 10.47 62.86 26.28
C ASP A 465 10.56 63.62 24.93
N GLY A 466 10.40 62.91 23.81
CA GLY A 466 10.58 63.42 22.45
C GLY A 466 11.98 63.15 21.89
N PHE A 467 12.10 63.12 20.56
CA PHE A 467 13.35 62.84 19.86
C PHE A 467 13.39 63.45 18.45
N GLY A 468 14.57 63.47 17.84
CA GLY A 468 14.83 64.09 16.54
C GLY A 468 15.29 65.54 16.64
N ASP A 469 15.45 66.19 15.49
CA ASP A 469 15.97 67.56 15.41
C ASP A 469 15.27 68.31 14.27
N TYR A 470 14.78 69.52 14.58
CA TYR A 470 14.16 70.41 13.60
C TYR A 470 15.07 70.74 12.41
N ASN A 471 16.39 70.79 12.61
CA ASN A 471 17.39 71.05 11.54
C ASN A 471 17.53 69.87 10.57
N ILE A 472 17.31 68.64 11.05
CA ILE A 472 17.29 67.42 10.22
C ILE A 472 15.93 67.28 9.53
N GLY A 473 14.90 67.88 10.13
CA GLY A 473 13.54 67.98 9.59
C GLY A 473 12.63 66.81 9.97
N GLU A 474 13.11 65.84 10.75
CA GLU A 474 12.30 64.76 11.32
C GLU A 474 12.38 64.76 12.84
N PHE A 475 11.23 64.64 13.49
CA PHE A 475 11.15 64.62 14.95
C PHE A 475 9.80 64.08 15.44
N TYR A 476 9.78 63.74 16.72
CA TYR A 476 8.59 63.50 17.51
C TYR A 476 8.66 64.37 18.77
N LEU A 477 7.63 65.19 19.03
CA LEU A 477 7.64 66.20 20.08
C LEU A 477 7.66 65.62 21.50
N GLY A 478 7.20 64.37 21.66
CA GLY A 478 7.09 63.69 22.94
C GLY A 478 5.66 63.69 23.48
N ASN A 479 5.20 62.54 23.94
CA ASN A 479 3.85 62.33 24.45
C ASN A 479 3.53 63.25 25.64
N GLU A 480 4.50 63.52 26.51
CA GLU A 480 4.26 64.41 27.65
C GLU A 480 4.02 65.86 27.22
N ASN A 481 4.67 66.31 26.14
CA ASN A 481 4.45 67.64 25.56
C ASN A 481 3.10 67.71 24.83
N ILE A 482 2.73 66.66 24.10
CA ILE A 482 1.44 66.58 23.40
C ILE A 482 0.28 66.53 24.41
N PHE A 483 0.43 65.79 25.51
CA PHE A 483 -0.53 65.74 26.62
C PHE A 483 -0.70 67.14 27.23
N LYS A 484 0.40 67.81 27.60
CA LYS A 484 0.35 69.17 28.16
C LYS A 484 -0.40 70.14 27.25
N LEU A 485 -0.11 70.12 25.94
CA LEU A 485 -0.81 70.96 24.97
C LEU A 485 -2.29 70.61 24.89
N THR A 486 -2.63 69.33 24.71
CA THR A 486 -4.03 68.91 24.48
C THR A 486 -4.90 68.83 25.75
N SER A 487 -4.30 68.99 26.93
CA SER A 487 -5.02 68.99 28.23
C SER A 487 -5.67 70.33 28.57
N THR A 488 -5.23 71.45 27.97
CA THR A 488 -5.65 72.80 28.34
C THR A 488 -6.76 73.39 27.46
N GLY A 489 -7.25 72.65 26.47
CA GLY A 489 -8.24 73.16 25.52
C GLY A 489 -8.74 72.08 24.55
N LYS A 490 -9.51 72.50 23.55
CA LYS A 490 -9.94 71.62 22.45
C LYS A 490 -8.98 71.79 21.29
N TYR A 491 -8.46 70.70 20.75
CA TYR A 491 -7.51 70.74 19.65
C TYR A 491 -8.06 70.00 18.43
N ASP A 492 -7.88 70.61 17.27
CA ASP A 492 -7.95 69.92 15.99
C ASP A 492 -6.63 69.18 15.77
N LEU A 493 -6.72 67.97 15.20
CA LEU A 493 -5.57 67.25 14.64
C LEU A 493 -5.67 67.30 13.12
N ARG A 494 -4.58 67.65 12.45
CA ARG A 494 -4.42 67.50 11.01
C ARG A 494 -3.21 66.61 10.73
N ILE A 495 -3.40 65.68 9.79
CA ILE A 495 -2.37 64.78 9.29
C ILE A 495 -2.23 65.03 7.80
N ASP A 496 -1.08 65.55 7.37
CA ASP A 496 -0.75 65.73 5.95
C ASP A 496 0.12 64.56 5.49
N LEU A 497 -0.17 64.03 4.29
CA LEU A 497 0.46 62.84 3.73
C LEU A 497 0.80 63.08 2.25
N ILE A 498 1.93 62.55 1.78
CA ILE A 498 2.23 62.48 0.33
C ILE A 498 2.49 61.02 -0.05
N LEU A 499 1.77 60.53 -1.04
CA LEU A 499 1.93 59.19 -1.59
C LEU A 499 2.03 59.29 -3.11
N LYS A 500 3.12 58.79 -3.70
CA LYS A 500 3.38 58.84 -5.15
C LYS A 500 3.17 60.25 -5.75
N ASN A 501 3.69 61.28 -5.08
CA ASN A 501 3.55 62.70 -5.43
C ASN A 501 2.12 63.28 -5.34
N GLN A 502 1.16 62.53 -4.82
CA GLN A 502 -0.19 63.01 -4.54
C GLN A 502 -0.34 63.37 -3.07
N ALA A 503 -0.85 64.57 -2.80
CA ALA A 503 -1.08 65.07 -1.45
C ALA A 503 -2.47 64.65 -0.92
N TYR A 504 -2.49 64.15 0.31
CA TYR A 504 -3.68 63.77 1.05
C TYR A 504 -3.64 64.41 2.43
N TYR A 505 -4.82 64.57 3.04
CA TYR A 505 -4.93 64.96 4.43
C TYR A 505 -6.11 64.29 5.13
N ALA A 506 -5.93 64.06 6.44
CA ALA A 506 -6.97 63.66 7.37
C ALA A 506 -7.03 64.70 8.50
N GLN A 507 -8.21 65.16 8.86
CA GLN A 507 -8.41 66.16 9.90
C GLN A 507 -9.46 65.67 10.90
N TYR A 508 -9.20 65.83 12.18
CA TYR A 508 -10.07 65.42 13.27
C TYR A 508 -10.38 66.64 14.13
N SER A 509 -11.67 66.93 14.28
CA SER A 509 -12.19 68.05 15.08
C SER A 509 -11.99 67.91 16.59
N ILE A 510 -11.61 66.71 17.04
CA ILE A 510 -11.35 66.35 18.42
C ILE A 510 -10.04 65.56 18.41
N PHE A 511 -9.05 66.05 19.13
CA PHE A 511 -7.82 65.32 19.43
C PHE A 511 -7.35 65.63 20.84
N GLN A 512 -7.14 64.57 21.61
CA GLN A 512 -6.53 64.62 22.92
C GLN A 512 -5.79 63.32 23.17
N ILE A 513 -4.71 63.39 23.93
CA ILE A 513 -4.13 62.22 24.58
C ILE A 513 -4.19 62.41 26.09
N LEU A 514 -4.31 61.30 26.83
CA LEU A 514 -4.34 61.35 28.29
C LEU A 514 -2.92 61.34 28.89
N SER A 515 -2.84 61.33 30.21
CA SER A 515 -1.57 61.40 30.94
C SER A 515 -0.75 60.11 30.79
N GLU A 516 0.52 60.14 31.22
CA GLU A 516 1.36 58.92 31.27
C GLU A 516 0.72 57.82 32.11
N LYS A 517 0.00 58.16 33.19
CA LYS A 517 -0.69 57.19 34.05
C LYS A 517 -1.82 56.44 33.33
N ASP A 518 -2.37 57.07 32.30
CA ASP A 518 -3.39 56.52 31.42
C ASP A 518 -2.78 56.00 30.11
N ASN A 519 -1.47 55.71 30.11
CA ASN A 519 -0.69 55.22 28.97
C ASN A 519 -0.90 56.05 27.70
N TYR A 520 -1.04 57.37 27.84
CA TYR A 520 -1.27 58.30 26.72
C TYR A 520 -2.43 57.92 25.80
N LYS A 521 -3.50 57.35 26.36
CA LYS A 521 -4.69 56.93 25.61
C LYS A 521 -5.18 58.04 24.67
N ILE A 522 -5.42 57.72 23.40
CA ILE A 522 -5.88 58.68 22.39
C ILE A 522 -7.40 58.82 22.36
N ASN A 523 -7.87 60.05 22.17
CA ASN A 523 -9.25 60.40 21.88
C ASN A 523 -9.30 61.23 20.60
N VAL A 524 -9.90 60.69 19.54
CA VAL A 524 -10.04 61.33 18.23
C VAL A 524 -11.47 61.27 17.72
N GLY A 525 -11.91 62.32 17.02
CA GLY A 525 -13.28 62.37 16.50
C GLY A 525 -13.57 63.47 15.49
N GLY A 526 -14.69 63.32 14.79
CA GLY A 526 -15.16 64.22 13.73
C GLY A 526 -14.15 64.35 12.59
N TYR A 527 -13.85 63.20 11.98
CA TYR A 527 -13.00 63.08 10.80
C TYR A 527 -13.54 63.88 9.61
N SER A 528 -12.64 64.51 8.87
CA SER A 528 -12.83 65.05 7.53
C SER A 528 -11.53 64.95 6.72
N GLY A 529 -11.60 65.09 5.40
CA GLY A 529 -10.44 65.05 4.52
C GLY A 529 -10.53 63.98 3.43
N ASN A 530 -9.48 63.89 2.63
CA ASN A 530 -9.42 63.05 1.43
C ASN A 530 -8.51 61.82 1.58
N ALA A 531 -7.86 61.62 2.74
CA ALA A 531 -6.97 60.47 2.99
C ALA A 531 -7.71 59.19 3.41
N GLY A 532 -9.04 59.24 3.61
CA GLY A 532 -9.79 58.20 4.32
C GLY A 532 -9.46 58.15 5.81
N ASP A 533 -10.40 57.69 6.62
CA ASP A 533 -10.20 57.61 8.06
C ASP A 533 -9.46 56.32 8.40
N SER A 534 -8.15 56.42 8.68
CA SER A 534 -7.35 55.27 9.16
C SER A 534 -6.91 55.43 10.64
N LEU A 535 -7.38 56.47 11.33
CA LEU A 535 -7.13 56.68 12.75
C LEU A 535 -8.33 56.28 13.62
N TRP A 536 -9.55 56.20 13.08
CA TRP A 536 -10.74 55.76 13.83
C TRP A 536 -10.51 54.44 14.58
N TYR A 537 -9.78 53.51 13.97
CA TYR A 537 -9.50 52.18 14.53
C TYR A 537 -8.63 52.24 15.80
N HIS A 538 -7.85 53.33 15.92
CA HIS A 538 -6.95 53.61 17.02
C HIS A 538 -7.61 54.44 18.12
N ASN A 539 -8.82 54.97 17.91
CA ASN A 539 -9.54 55.72 18.93
C ASN A 539 -9.70 54.87 20.20
N ASP A 540 -9.56 55.50 21.37
CA ASP A 540 -9.59 54.89 22.68
C ASP A 540 -8.49 53.84 22.97
N MET A 541 -7.44 53.74 22.14
CA MET A 541 -6.32 52.83 22.41
C MET A 541 -5.21 53.49 23.22
N TYR A 542 -4.48 52.66 23.97
CA TYR A 542 -3.28 53.07 24.71
C TYR A 542 -2.07 53.10 23.78
N PHE A 543 -1.08 53.94 24.11
CA PHE A 543 0.17 54.00 23.36
C PHE A 543 1.03 52.78 23.68
N SER A 544 1.70 52.19 22.69
CA SER A 544 2.59 51.04 22.85
C SER A 544 3.93 51.29 22.17
N THR A 545 5.01 50.85 22.81
CA THR A 545 6.39 50.81 22.28
C THR A 545 6.93 49.38 22.38
N PHE A 546 8.09 49.11 21.77
CA PHE A 546 8.66 47.75 21.81
C PHE A 546 8.97 47.26 23.22
N ASP A 547 9.17 48.17 24.17
CA ASP A 547 9.50 47.92 25.58
C ASP A 547 8.31 48.16 26.54
N ASN A 548 7.15 48.60 26.05
CA ASN A 548 5.95 48.81 26.86
C ASN A 548 4.68 48.48 26.04
N ASP A 549 4.14 47.28 26.27
CA ASP A 549 3.00 46.73 25.52
C ASP A 549 1.67 47.06 26.20
N ASN A 550 0.86 47.92 25.58
CA ASN A 550 -0.49 48.28 26.03
C ASN A 550 -1.56 48.04 24.95
N ASP A 551 -1.25 47.22 23.94
CA ASP A 551 -2.21 46.94 22.87
C ASP A 551 -3.24 45.85 23.27
N LYS A 552 -4.12 45.44 22.35
CA LYS A 552 -5.22 44.49 22.63
C LYS A 552 -4.95 43.08 22.13
N THR A 553 -3.69 42.73 21.81
CA THR A 553 -3.32 41.39 21.36
C THR A 553 -2.37 40.71 22.35
N SER A 554 -2.13 39.42 22.14
CA SER A 554 -1.19 38.61 22.95
C SER A 554 0.27 38.73 22.49
N ARG A 555 0.49 39.48 21.42
CA ARG A 555 1.80 39.75 20.83
C ARG A 555 2.05 41.25 20.89
N ASN A 556 3.30 41.68 20.91
CA ASN A 556 3.58 43.12 20.93
C ASN A 556 3.50 43.70 19.50
N CYS A 557 2.47 44.49 19.20
CA CYS A 557 2.29 45.14 17.90
C CYS A 557 3.42 46.12 17.56
N ALA A 558 3.98 46.81 18.54
CA ALA A 558 5.09 47.74 18.31
C ALA A 558 6.33 47.00 17.78
N VAL A 559 6.59 45.78 18.27
CA VAL A 559 7.65 44.90 17.75
C VAL A 559 7.31 44.39 16.35
N GLU A 560 6.09 43.88 16.12
CA GLU A 560 5.70 43.34 14.81
C GLU A 560 5.66 44.41 13.70
N LYS A 561 5.26 45.63 14.04
CA LYS A 561 5.05 46.76 13.12
C LYS A 561 6.17 47.79 13.13
N HIS A 562 7.26 47.51 13.85
CA HIS A 562 8.49 48.30 13.86
C HIS A 562 8.23 49.82 14.04
N GLY A 563 7.45 50.15 15.05
CA GLY A 563 7.07 51.53 15.37
C GLY A 563 6.50 51.65 16.77
N ALA A 564 6.00 52.83 17.11
CA ALA A 564 5.24 53.04 18.33
C ALA A 564 4.00 53.85 18.02
N TRP A 565 2.86 53.39 18.51
CA TRP A 565 1.57 53.93 18.13
C TRP A 565 0.49 53.55 19.14
N TRP A 566 -0.70 54.11 18.96
CA TRP A 566 -1.91 53.68 19.65
C TRP A 566 -2.46 52.38 19.05
N TYR A 567 -1.67 51.30 19.11
CA TYR A 567 -2.02 50.03 18.46
C TYR A 567 -3.25 49.35 19.10
N ARG A 568 -4.02 48.64 18.28
CA ARG A 568 -5.15 47.81 18.70
C ARG A 568 -4.88 46.33 18.44
N ILE A 569 -5.17 45.81 17.24
CA ILE A 569 -4.88 44.43 16.79
C ILE A 569 -4.58 44.39 15.26
N CYS A 570 -3.52 44.98 14.72
CA CYS A 570 -2.59 45.91 15.33
C CYS A 570 -2.84 47.34 14.86
N TYR A 571 -3.09 47.57 13.56
CA TYR A 571 -3.12 48.91 13.00
C TYR A 571 -4.01 49.06 11.76
N GLU A 572 -4.53 50.27 11.57
CA GLU A 572 -5.00 50.82 10.29
C GLU A 572 -4.10 51.99 9.85
N SER A 573 -3.30 52.54 10.76
CA SER A 573 -2.25 53.52 10.44
C SER A 573 -0.99 53.23 11.26
N ASN A 574 0.17 53.47 10.65
CA ASN A 574 1.47 53.28 11.29
C ASN A 574 2.44 54.40 10.87
N LEU A 575 2.12 55.65 11.16
CA LEU A 575 2.91 56.81 10.73
C LEU A 575 4.29 56.90 11.41
N ASN A 576 4.48 56.15 12.49
CA ASN A 576 5.75 55.99 13.20
C ASN A 576 6.50 54.70 12.83
N GLY A 577 6.07 54.01 11.77
CA GLY A 577 6.77 52.85 11.24
C GLY A 577 8.14 53.18 10.63
N LYS A 578 8.79 52.12 10.15
CA LYS A 578 10.07 52.13 9.44
C LYS A 578 9.96 52.91 8.13
N TRP A 579 10.77 53.96 8.00
CA TRP A 579 10.84 54.74 6.76
C TRP A 579 11.35 53.89 5.60
N GLY A 580 10.70 53.99 4.43
CA GLY A 580 11.11 53.30 3.21
C GLY A 580 11.02 51.76 3.25
N SER A 581 10.41 51.16 4.27
CA SER A 581 10.22 49.71 4.32
C SER A 581 9.19 49.25 3.27
N SER A 582 9.44 48.09 2.67
CA SER A 582 8.51 47.34 1.82
C SER A 582 7.80 46.21 2.57
N GLU A 583 8.11 45.99 3.84
CA GLU A 583 7.52 44.93 4.66
C GLU A 583 6.13 45.35 5.15
N ARG A 584 5.07 44.67 4.69
CA ARG A 584 3.68 45.03 5.00
C ARG A 584 3.43 45.23 6.50
N GLY A 585 3.02 46.44 6.82
CA GLY A 585 2.69 46.92 8.15
C GLY A 585 3.85 47.48 8.97
N LYS A 586 5.09 47.38 8.48
CA LYS A 586 6.23 48.06 9.11
C LYS A 586 6.51 49.41 8.49
N GLU A 587 6.00 49.69 7.30
CA GLU A 587 6.16 50.96 6.61
C GLU A 587 5.39 52.11 7.28
N VAL A 588 5.75 53.35 6.90
CA VAL A 588 4.94 54.53 7.23
C VAL A 588 3.62 54.45 6.47
N ASN A 589 2.60 53.91 7.12
CA ASN A 589 1.37 53.46 6.48
C ASN A 589 0.15 54.31 6.90
N TRP A 590 -0.76 54.54 5.94
CA TRP A 590 -2.11 55.04 6.17
C TRP A 590 -3.07 54.23 5.30
N ASN A 591 -3.72 53.22 5.88
CA ASN A 591 -4.25 52.09 5.13
C ASN A 591 -5.17 52.49 3.98
N SER A 592 -6.06 53.47 4.22
CA SER A 592 -7.00 53.99 3.21
C SER A 592 -6.37 54.47 1.90
N ILE A 593 -5.09 54.89 1.89
CA ILE A 593 -4.38 55.29 0.67
C ILE A 593 -3.22 54.35 0.32
N THR A 594 -2.53 53.77 1.31
CA THR A 594 -1.34 52.96 1.06
C THR A 594 -1.65 51.53 0.62
N GLU A 595 -2.77 50.93 1.02
CA GLU A 595 -3.17 49.58 0.57
C GLU A 595 -3.38 49.52 -0.95
N THR A 596 -3.92 50.59 -1.53
CA THR A 596 -4.07 50.70 -3.00
C THR A 596 -2.74 50.86 -3.73
N ALA A 597 -1.70 51.33 -3.02
CA ALA A 597 -0.44 51.73 -3.62
C ALA A 597 0.69 50.73 -3.43
N TYR A 598 0.60 49.83 -2.44
CA TYR A 598 1.63 48.86 -2.01
C TYR A 598 2.97 49.52 -1.62
N VAL A 599 2.94 50.76 -1.13
CA VAL A 599 4.12 51.53 -0.67
C VAL A 599 3.69 52.49 0.44
N GLY A 600 4.57 52.69 1.44
CA GLY A 600 4.37 53.69 2.49
C GLY A 600 4.41 55.13 1.97
N VAL A 601 3.92 56.08 2.75
CA VAL A 601 3.93 57.50 2.37
C VAL A 601 5.37 58.04 2.33
N SER A 602 5.63 58.95 1.39
CA SER A 602 6.92 59.63 1.22
C SER A 602 7.04 60.92 2.04
N PHE A 603 5.97 61.30 2.75
CA PHE A 603 5.90 62.42 3.67
C PHE A 603 4.75 62.20 4.64
N THR A 604 4.96 62.51 5.91
CA THR A 604 3.85 62.70 6.86
C THR A 604 4.17 63.77 7.89
N GLU A 605 3.16 64.57 8.23
CA GLU A 605 3.19 65.49 9.37
C GLU A 605 1.90 65.32 10.17
N MET A 606 2.03 65.21 11.49
CA MET A 606 0.90 65.36 12.40
C MET A 606 1.03 66.68 13.15
N LYS A 607 -0.04 67.47 13.12
CA LYS A 607 -0.06 68.82 13.68
C LYS A 607 -1.37 69.12 14.39
N ILE A 608 -1.29 69.87 15.47
CA ILE A 608 -2.45 70.25 16.28
C ILE A 608 -2.64 71.75 16.32
N ARG A 609 -3.89 72.18 16.40
CA ARG A 609 -4.24 73.60 16.55
C ARG A 609 -5.37 73.73 17.56
N GLU A 610 -5.17 74.60 18.54
CA GLU A 610 -6.21 74.92 19.52
C GLU A 610 -7.41 75.52 18.79
N ARG A 611 -8.61 75.03 19.11
CA ARG A 611 -9.88 75.53 18.59
C ARG A 611 -10.37 76.64 19.52
N GLU A 612 -10.74 77.77 18.92
CA GLU A 612 -11.34 78.92 19.61
C GLU A 612 -12.69 78.58 20.24
#